data_AF-A0A067C241-F1
#
_entry.id   AF-A0A067C241-F1
#
_cell.length_a   1.000
_cell.length_b   1.000
_cell.length_c   1.000
_cell.angle_alpha   90.00
_cell.angle_beta   90.00
_cell.angle_gamma   90.00
#
_symmetry.space_group_name_H-M   'P 1'
#
loop_
_entity.id
_entity.type
_entity.pdbx_description
1 polymer ?
#
loop_
_entity_poly.entity_id
_entity_poly.type
_entity_poly.pdbx_seq_one_letter_code
_entity_poly.pdbx_strand_id
1 'polypeptide(L)'
;MSVTISWDMLCQVQPSRMCKVPGCTSYARRRGRCSRHGGAKPCAVHECHTPAQTGGYCRAHGGGKHCKVAGCDAFARYQGCCSRHAAPREPSDPTL
;
A
#
# COMPACT_ATOMS: atom_id res chain seq x y z
N MET A 1 46.20 -0.53 26.31
CA MET A 1 45.62 0.60 25.55
C MET A 1 44.34 0.08 24.91
N SER A 2 43.22 0.27 25.60
CA SER A 2 41.92 -0.29 25.24
C SER A 2 41.32 0.56 24.13
N VAL A 3 41.28 0.05 22.91
CA VAL A 3 40.63 0.75 21.79
C VAL A 3 39.13 0.53 21.94
N THR A 4 38.44 1.52 22.49
CA THR A 4 36.98 1.60 22.42
C THR A 4 36.60 1.72 20.95
N ILE A 5 36.11 0.64 20.35
CA ILE A 5 35.43 0.71 19.05
C ILE A 5 34.13 1.45 19.31
N SER A 6 34.19 2.79 19.17
CA SER A 6 33.02 3.66 19.29
C SER A 6 32.06 3.33 18.15
N TRP A 7 30.92 2.75 18.50
CA TRP A 7 29.76 2.55 17.61
C TRP A 7 29.00 3.85 17.31
N ASP A 8 29.61 5.03 17.52
CA ASP A 8 29.00 6.35 17.31
C ASP A 8 28.91 6.79 15.83
N MET A 9 29.27 5.89 14.90
CA MET A 9 29.29 6.14 13.46
C MET A 9 28.48 5.09 12.69
N LEU A 10 27.33 4.67 13.23
CA LEU A 10 26.29 4.07 12.40
C LEU A 10 25.69 5.17 11.51
N CYS A 11 26.45 5.51 10.46
CA CYS A 11 25.96 6.10 9.24
C CYS A 11 24.59 5.50 8.96
N GLN A 12 23.57 6.34 8.97
CA GLN A 12 22.18 5.98 8.70
C GLN A 12 22.04 5.68 7.21
N VAL A 13 22.70 4.62 6.73
CA VAL A 13 22.62 4.15 5.35
C VAL A 13 21.23 3.56 5.19
N GLN A 14 20.24 4.42 4.96
CA GLN A 14 18.90 4.02 4.62
C GLN A 14 19.03 3.14 3.38
N PRO A 15 18.70 1.83 3.46
CA PRO A 15 18.84 0.96 2.31
C PRO A 15 18.03 1.54 1.15
N SER A 16 18.54 1.42 -0.08
CA SER A 16 18.11 2.18 -1.27
C SER A 16 16.61 2.08 -1.64
N ARG A 17 15.86 1.18 -0.98
CA ARG A 17 14.41 1.04 -1.09
C ARG A 17 13.61 1.65 0.07
N MET A 18 14.21 2.41 0.98
CA MET A 18 13.51 3.09 2.08
C MET A 18 13.03 4.49 1.69
N CYS A 19 12.01 4.95 2.42
CA CYS A 19 11.50 6.30 2.28
C CYS A 19 12.56 7.34 2.69
N LYS A 20 12.83 8.30 1.81
CA LYS A 20 13.79 9.40 2.01
C LYS A 20 13.40 10.39 3.11
N VAL A 21 12.22 10.25 3.72
CA VAL A 21 11.79 11.12 4.83
C VAL A 21 12.53 10.68 6.10
N PRO A 22 13.28 11.57 6.77
CA PRO A 22 13.98 11.24 8.01
C PRO A 22 13.05 10.60 9.05
N GLY A 23 13.51 9.53 9.71
CA GLY A 23 12.72 8.79 10.69
C GLY A 23 11.61 7.91 10.10
N CYS A 24 11.43 7.84 8.77
CA CYS A 24 10.47 6.94 8.14
C CYS A 24 11.12 5.58 7.82
N THR A 25 10.64 4.52 8.47
CA THR A 25 11.10 3.14 8.24
C THR A 25 10.29 2.42 7.15
N SER A 26 9.37 3.10 6.48
CA SER A 26 8.54 2.52 5.43
C SER A 26 9.30 2.41 4.10
N TYR A 27 9.01 1.35 3.35
CA TYR A 27 9.54 1.20 2.00
C TYR A 27 9.07 2.29 1.04
N ALA A 28 10.00 2.80 0.23
CA ALA A 28 9.71 3.67 -0.88
C ALA A 28 9.01 2.90 -2.00
N ARG A 29 7.99 3.52 -2.60
CA ARG A 29 7.28 3.00 -3.77
C ARG A 29 7.69 3.73 -5.04
N ARG A 30 7.65 5.06 -4.99
CA ARG A 30 7.92 5.96 -6.12
C ARG A 30 8.67 7.18 -5.61
N ARG A 31 9.56 7.74 -6.45
CA ARG A 31 10.30 8.98 -6.14
C ARG A 31 11.07 8.91 -4.81
N GLY A 32 11.45 7.72 -4.37
CA GLY A 32 12.11 7.50 -3.08
C GLY A 32 11.23 7.79 -1.86
N ARG A 33 9.90 7.78 -1.98
CA ARG A 33 8.97 8.03 -0.85
C ARG A 33 7.97 6.90 -0.69
N CYS A 34 7.49 6.68 0.54
CA CYS A 34 6.42 5.72 0.83
C CYS A 34 5.04 6.28 0.46
N SER A 35 3.99 5.47 0.51
CA SER A 35 2.63 5.92 0.17
C SER A 35 2.16 7.15 0.96
N ARG A 36 2.49 7.21 2.26
CA ARG A 36 2.13 8.33 3.14
C ARG A 36 2.94 9.61 2.88
N HIS A 37 4.13 9.47 2.32
CA HIS A 37 5.01 10.60 2.01
C HIS A 37 5.04 10.92 0.51
N GLY A 38 3.98 10.63 -0.26
CA GLY A 38 3.90 11.02 -1.68
C GLY A 38 4.52 10.02 -2.67
N GLY A 39 4.75 8.79 -2.24
CA GLY A 39 5.10 7.64 -3.08
C GLY A 39 3.88 6.94 -3.69
N ALA A 40 2.66 7.32 -3.31
CA ALA A 40 1.44 6.85 -3.97
C ALA A 40 1.21 7.64 -5.27
N LYS A 41 0.64 6.99 -6.29
CA LYS A 41 0.17 7.69 -7.49
C LYS A 41 -1.13 8.42 -7.12
N PRO A 42 -1.28 9.72 -7.44
CA PRO A 42 -2.55 10.41 -7.22
C PRO A 42 -3.62 9.89 -8.19
N CYS A 43 -4.87 10.19 -7.88
CA CYS A 43 -5.99 9.98 -8.78
C CYS A 43 -5.77 10.71 -10.11
N ALA A 44 -6.20 10.11 -11.22
CA ALA A 44 -6.08 10.69 -12.55
C ALA A 44 -7.05 11.85 -12.80
N VAL A 45 -8.09 12.00 -11.98
CA VAL A 45 -9.02 13.13 -12.02
C VAL A 45 -8.29 14.43 -11.65
N HIS A 46 -8.53 15.49 -12.43
CA HIS A 46 -7.99 16.83 -12.19
C HIS A 46 -8.28 17.28 -10.75
N GLU A 47 -7.29 17.92 -10.10
CA GLU A 47 -7.40 18.42 -8.72
C GLU A 47 -7.68 17.36 -7.63
N CYS A 48 -7.64 16.06 -7.95
CA CYS A 48 -7.77 15.01 -6.96
C CYS A 48 -6.40 14.51 -6.48
N HIS A 49 -5.99 14.93 -5.29
CA HIS A 49 -4.72 14.49 -4.67
C HIS A 49 -4.83 13.16 -3.90
N THR A 50 -6.03 12.56 -3.85
CA THR A 50 -6.28 11.29 -3.18
C THR A 50 -5.49 10.16 -3.86
N PRO A 51 -4.83 9.26 -3.11
CA PRO A 51 -4.08 8.17 -3.70
C PRO A 51 -4.98 7.22 -4.50
N ALA A 52 -4.55 6.91 -5.72
CA ALA A 52 -5.19 5.93 -6.58
C ALA A 52 -5.10 4.52 -5.99
N GLN A 53 -6.17 3.75 -6.17
CA GLN A 53 -6.28 2.35 -5.73
C GLN A 53 -5.93 1.41 -6.89
N THR A 54 -6.75 1.40 -7.95
CA THR A 54 -6.59 0.57 -9.15
C THR A 54 -7.05 1.37 -10.35
N GLY A 55 -6.47 1.11 -11.53
CA GLY A 55 -6.84 1.82 -12.77
C GLY A 55 -6.45 3.30 -12.78
N GLY A 56 -5.69 3.79 -11.80
CA GLY A 56 -5.29 5.19 -11.70
C GLY A 56 -6.31 6.10 -11.00
N TYR A 57 -7.38 5.54 -10.44
CA TYR A 57 -8.43 6.32 -9.77
C TYR A 57 -8.48 6.06 -8.26
N CYS A 58 -8.94 7.05 -7.49
CA CYS A 58 -9.23 6.88 -6.06
C CYS A 58 -10.60 6.23 -5.86
N ARG A 59 -10.93 5.84 -4.62
CA ARG A 59 -12.20 5.17 -4.31
C ARG A 59 -13.45 5.94 -4.80
N ALA A 60 -13.45 7.26 -4.65
CA ALA A 60 -14.57 8.11 -5.07
C ALA A 60 -14.68 8.24 -6.60
N HIS A 61 -13.58 8.09 -7.33
CA HIS A 61 -13.52 8.28 -8.78
C HIS A 61 -13.41 6.95 -9.56
N GLY A 62 -13.91 5.84 -8.99
CA GLY A 62 -13.94 4.52 -9.67
C GLY A 62 -12.73 3.63 -9.38
N GLY A 63 -11.90 3.98 -8.40
CA GLY A 63 -10.75 3.20 -7.98
C GLY A 63 -11.13 2.02 -7.09
N GLY A 64 -10.93 0.80 -7.59
CA GLY A 64 -11.16 -0.45 -6.87
C GLY A 64 -12.09 -1.37 -7.66
N LYS A 65 -12.43 -2.52 -7.06
CA LYS A 65 -13.40 -3.45 -7.65
C LYS A 65 -14.70 -3.37 -6.85
N HIS A 66 -15.83 -3.34 -7.55
CA HIS A 66 -17.16 -3.51 -6.94
C HIS A 66 -17.45 -5.00 -6.73
N CYS A 67 -18.44 -5.27 -5.89
CA CYS A 67 -18.95 -6.60 -5.66
C CYS A 67 -19.42 -7.22 -6.99
N LYS A 68 -19.06 -8.48 -7.24
CA LYS A 68 -19.46 -9.22 -8.44
C LYS A 68 -20.96 -9.54 -8.48
N VAL A 69 -21.64 -9.50 -7.33
CA VAL A 69 -23.10 -9.74 -7.23
C VAL A 69 -23.85 -8.60 -7.93
N ALA A 70 -24.73 -8.96 -8.86
CA ALA A 70 -25.57 -8.03 -9.60
C ALA A 70 -26.40 -7.14 -8.65
N GLY A 71 -26.47 -5.84 -8.93
CA GLY A 71 -27.20 -4.86 -8.11
C GLY A 71 -26.50 -4.49 -6.79
N CYS A 72 -25.23 -4.85 -6.60
CA CYS A 72 -24.48 -4.47 -5.40
C CYS A 72 -23.37 -3.45 -5.70
N ASP A 73 -23.60 -2.21 -5.30
CA ASP A 73 -22.63 -1.11 -5.47
C ASP A 73 -21.55 -1.08 -4.37
N ALA A 74 -21.54 -2.06 -3.47
CA ALA A 74 -20.52 -2.14 -2.43
C ALA A 74 -19.16 -2.56 -3.01
N PHE A 75 -18.08 -2.03 -2.46
CA PHE A 75 -16.73 -2.43 -2.85
C PHE A 75 -16.43 -3.89 -2.44
N ALA A 76 -15.77 -4.60 -3.34
CA ALA A 76 -15.26 -5.93 -3.06
C ALA A 76 -14.15 -5.87 -2.01
N ARG A 77 -14.24 -6.78 -1.03
CA ARG A 77 -13.26 -6.95 0.05
C ARG A 77 -12.65 -8.35 0.03
N TYR A 78 -13.40 -9.35 -0.43
CA TYR A 78 -13.01 -10.76 -0.38
C TYR A 78 -13.32 -11.44 -1.72
N GLN A 79 -12.28 -11.87 -2.45
CA GLN A 79 -12.39 -12.64 -3.70
C GLN A 79 -13.33 -12.05 -4.78
N GLY A 80 -13.54 -10.73 -4.76
CA GLY A 80 -14.45 -10.03 -5.67
C GLY A 80 -15.86 -9.78 -5.14
N CYS A 81 -16.13 -10.12 -3.88
CA CYS A 81 -17.40 -9.84 -3.20
C CYS A 81 -17.22 -8.86 -2.04
N CYS A 82 -18.27 -8.10 -1.71
CA CYS A 82 -18.29 -7.23 -0.52
C CYS A 82 -18.40 -8.08 0.77
N SER A 83 -18.31 -7.45 1.96
CA SER A 83 -18.43 -8.17 3.23
C SER A 83 -19.75 -8.90 3.42
N ARG A 84 -20.85 -8.38 2.83
CA ARG A 84 -22.18 -9.01 2.89
C ARG A 84 -22.34 -10.19 1.94
N HIS A 85 -21.53 -10.26 0.89
CA HIS A 85 -21.61 -11.30 -0.15
C HIS A 85 -20.35 -12.17 -0.18
N ALA A 86 -19.49 -12.06 0.84
CA ALA A 86 -18.29 -12.87 0.94
C ALA A 86 -18.72 -14.31 1.24
N ALA A 87 -18.38 -15.24 0.35
CA ALA A 87 -18.47 -16.65 0.67
C ALA A 87 -17.55 -16.97 1.86
N PRO A 88 -17.88 -17.99 2.67
CA PRO A 88 -16.93 -18.56 3.63
C PRO A 88 -15.63 -18.86 2.88
N ARG A 89 -14.49 -18.49 3.48
CA ARG A 89 -13.21 -18.91 2.93
C ARG A 89 -13.07 -20.40 3.23
N GLU A 90 -13.26 -21.23 2.22
CA GLU A 90 -12.80 -22.62 2.28
C GLU A 90 -11.31 -22.59 2.64
N PRO A 91 -10.87 -23.29 3.70
CA PRO A 91 -9.45 -23.44 3.99
C PRO A 91 -8.77 -24.03 2.76
N SER A 92 -7.78 -23.33 2.22
CA SER A 92 -6.91 -23.90 1.19
C SER A 92 -6.18 -25.08 1.83
N ASP A 93 -6.55 -26.30 1.45
CA ASP A 93 -5.99 -27.54 1.94
C ASP A 93 -4.45 -27.52 1.79
N PRO A 94 -3.66 -27.58 2.88
CA PRO A 94 -2.20 -27.56 2.81
C PRO A 94 -1.59 -28.91 2.36
N THR A 95 -2.40 -29.89 1.97
CA THR A 95 -1.95 -31.27 1.67
C THR A 95 -1.82 -31.60 0.18
N LEU A 96 -1.80 -30.59 -0.71
CA LEU A 96 -1.44 -30.73 -2.13
C LEU A 96 -0.08 -30.08 -2.44
#